data_AF-A0A933PC28-F1
#
_entry.id   AF-A0A933PC28-F1
#
_cell.length_a   1.000
_cell.length_b   1.000
_cell.length_c   1.000
_cell.angle_alpha   90.00
_cell.angle_beta   90.00
_cell.angle_gamma   90.00
#
_symmetry.space_group_name_H-M   'P 1'
#
loop_
_entity.id
_entity.type
_entity.pdbx_description
1 polymer ?
#
loop_
_entity_poly.entity_id
_entity_poly.type
_entity_poly.pdbx_seq_one_letter_code
_entity_poly.pdbx_strand_id
1 'polypeptide(L)' 'MTTSTGCESCGMPIETGRYCAHCTDAEGNLQAFEDRFERMVAWQARREPDAPRADLEAATLAYMATMPAWRDHPRVLARG' A
#
# COMPACT_ATOMS: atom_id res chain seq x y z
N MET A 1 -11.77 -15.11 -20.20
CA MET A 1 -11.74 -13.92 -19.33
C MET A 1 -10.82 -14.26 -18.18
N THR A 2 -9.67 -13.62 -18.07
CA THR A 2 -8.78 -13.81 -16.92
C THR A 2 -9.28 -12.89 -15.81
N THR A 3 -9.76 -13.46 -14.72
CA THR A 3 -10.25 -12.70 -13.57
C THR A 3 -9.05 -12.21 -12.78
N SER A 4 -8.50 -11.04 -13.12
CA SER A 4 -7.42 -10.43 -12.33
C SER A 4 -7.98 -10.00 -10.96
N THR A 5 -7.34 -10.48 -9.88
CA THR A 5 -7.67 -10.07 -8.50
C THR A 5 -6.81 -8.86 -8.13
N GLY A 6 -7.24 -8.04 -7.17
CA GLY A 6 -6.42 -6.93 -6.66
C GLY A 6 -5.40 -7.42 -5.64
N CYS A 7 -4.15 -6.94 -5.74
CA CYS A 7 -3.12 -7.13 -4.72
C CYS A 7 -3.62 -6.63 -3.36
N GLU A 8 -3.61 -7.49 -2.35
CA GLU A 8 -4.13 -7.18 -1.02
C GLU A 8 -3.34 -6.08 -0.27
N SER A 9 -2.15 -5.71 -0.78
CA SER A 9 -1.27 -4.70 -0.20
C SER A 9 -1.34 -3.34 -0.90
N CYS A 10 -1.56 -3.31 -2.22
CA CYS A 10 -1.49 -2.08 -3.01
C CYS A 10 -2.59 -1.91 -4.06
N GLY A 11 -3.56 -2.82 -4.11
CA GLY A 11 -4.70 -2.77 -5.04
C GLY A 11 -4.38 -2.99 -6.51
N MET A 12 -3.09 -3.08 -6.90
CA MET A 12 -2.69 -3.35 -8.29
C MET A 12 -3.23 -4.69 -8.77
N PRO A 13 -3.71 -4.79 -10.03
CA PRO A 13 -4.20 -6.06 -10.57
C PRO A 13 -3.08 -7.10 -10.63
N ILE A 14 -3.41 -8.32 -10.23
CA ILE A 14 -2.54 -9.50 -10.29
C ILE A 14 -3.31 -10.67 -10.89
N GLU A 15 -2.58 -11.51 -11.63
CA GLU A 15 -3.15 -12.70 -12.26
C GLU A 15 -3.42 -13.81 -11.24
N THR A 16 -2.51 -14.00 -10.27
CA THR A 16 -2.61 -15.01 -9.21
C THR A 16 -1.95 -14.53 -7.92
N GLY A 17 -2.29 -15.19 -6.80
CA GLY A 17 -1.69 -14.92 -5.49
C GLY A 17 -2.39 -13.80 -4.70
N ARG A 18 -1.79 -13.43 -3.57
CA ARG A 18 -2.28 -12.36 -2.68
C ARG A 18 -1.58 -11.02 -2.91
N TYR A 19 -0.30 -11.06 -3.27
CA TYR A 19 0.56 -9.88 -3.39
C TYR A 19 1.28 -9.85 -4.74
N CYS A 20 1.49 -8.65 -5.29
CA CYS A 20 2.31 -8.48 -6.48
C CYS A 20 3.81 -8.49 -6.12
N ALA A 21 4.66 -8.78 -7.11
CA ALA A 21 6.12 -8.81 -6.96
C ALA A 21 6.71 -7.47 -6.48
N HIS A 22 5.99 -6.36 -6.62
CA HIS A 22 6.43 -5.06 -6.08
C HIS A 22 6.15 -4.88 -4.59
N CYS A 23 5.24 -5.67 -4.02
CA CYS A 23 4.88 -5.63 -2.59
C CYS A 23 5.58 -6.71 -1.79
N THR A 24 6.15 -7.72 -2.43
CA THR A 24 6.93 -8.76 -1.76
C THR A 24 8.42 -8.50 -1.84
N ASP A 25 9.18 -9.20 -1.01
CA ASP A 25 10.64 -9.31 -1.11
C ASP A 25 11.07 -10.42 -2.09
N ALA A 26 12.37 -10.73 -2.13
CA ALA A 26 12.93 -11.77 -2.98
C ALA A 26 12.46 -13.19 -2.63
N GLU A 27 11.98 -13.40 -1.41
CA GLU A 27 11.45 -14.68 -0.91
C GLU A 27 9.93 -14.78 -1.09
N GLY A 28 9.28 -13.71 -1.55
CA GLY A 28 7.83 -13.64 -1.74
C GLY A 28 7.06 -13.23 -0.49
N ASN A 29 7.75 -12.83 0.59
CA ASN A 29 7.08 -12.33 1.80
C ASN A 29 6.67 -10.88 1.59
N LEU A 30 5.53 -10.50 2.17
CA LEU A 30 5.07 -9.12 2.13
C LEU A 30 6.09 -8.21 2.82
N GLN A 31 6.47 -7.11 2.17
CA GLN A 31 7.34 -6.08 2.76
C GLN A 31 6.76 -5.57 4.09
N ALA A 32 7.64 -5.07 4.97
CA ALA A 32 7.18 -4.48 6.22
C ALA A 32 6.26 -3.28 5.96
N PHE A 33 5.34 -3.03 6.90
CA PHE A 33 4.39 -1.91 6.81
C PHE A 33 5.11 -0.58 6.54
N GLU A 34 6.19 -0.30 7.27
CA GLU A 34 6.97 0.93 7.17
C GLU A 34 7.56 1.12 5.77
N ASP A 35 8.16 0.07 5.19
CA ASP A 35 8.71 0.12 3.84
C ASP A 35 7.62 0.36 2.80
N ARG A 36 6.49 -0.33 2.93
CA ARG A 36 5.38 -0.18 1.99
C ARG A 36 4.73 1.19 2.10
N PHE A 37 4.58 1.69 3.31
CA PHE A 37 4.08 3.03 3.62
C PHE A 37 4.98 4.08 2.97
N GLU A 38 6.28 4.09 3.27
CA GLU A 38 7.22 5.08 2.73
C GLU A 38 7.22 5.08 1.19
N ARG A 39 7.20 3.89 0.57
CA ARG A 39 7.15 3.78 -0.89
C ARG A 39 5.84 4.31 -1.48
N MET A 40 4.72 4.15 -0.80
CA MET A 40 3.44 4.73 -1.24
C MET A 40 3.43 6.25 -1.07
N VAL A 41 3.92 6.78 0.05
CA VAL A 41 3.99 8.22 0.26
C VAL A 41 4.94 8.87 -0.75
N ALA A 42 6.11 8.27 -1.00
CA ALA A 42 7.03 8.74 -2.03
C ALA A 42 6.42 8.70 -3.43
N TRP A 43 5.55 7.72 -3.73
CA TRP A 43 4.81 7.69 -4.98
C TRP A 43 3.76 8.80 -5.07
N GLN A 44 3.03 9.07 -3.98
CA GLN A 44 2.09 10.20 -3.94
C GLN A 44 2.81 11.55 -4.06
N ALA A 45 3.97 11.73 -3.40
CA ALA A 45 4.79 12.92 -3.52
C ALA A 45 5.25 13.19 -4.97
N ARG A 46 5.47 12.14 -5.78
CA ARG A 46 5.78 12.29 -7.21
C ARG A 46 4.58 12.74 -8.05
N ARG A 47 3.36 12.44 -7.59
CA ARG A 47 2.10 12.81 -8.26
C ARG A 47 1.61 14.20 -7.84
N GLU A 48 1.87 14.55 -6.58
CA GLU A 48 1.46 15.78 -5.93
C GLU A 48 2.68 16.43 -5.25
N PRO A 49 3.63 16.99 -6.02
CA PRO A 49 4.89 17.50 -5.50
C PRO A 49 4.73 18.70 -4.56
N ASP A 50 3.63 19.45 -4.69
CA ASP A 50 3.33 20.62 -3.86
C ASP A 50 2.57 20.27 -2.57
N ALA A 51 2.13 19.02 -2.41
CA ALA A 51 1.39 18.59 -1.23
C ALA A 51 2.34 18.43 -0.03
N PRO A 52 1.93 18.91 1.17
CA PRO A 52 2.68 18.66 2.40
C PRO A 52 2.85 17.18 2.66
N ARG A 53 4.03 16.78 3.14
CA ARG A 53 4.34 15.39 3.48
C ARG A 53 3.31 14.77 4.43
N ALA A 54 2.82 15.53 5.42
CA ALA A 54 1.81 15.08 6.38
C ALA A 54 0.48 14.70 5.70
N ASP A 55 0.06 15.45 4.68
CA ASP A 55 -1.18 15.17 3.94
C ASP A 55 -1.03 13.91 3.09
N LEU A 56 0.14 13.73 2.46
CA LEU A 56 0.48 12.53 1.70
C LEU A 56 0.52 11.28 2.60
N GLU A 57 1.04 11.42 3.81
CA GLU A 57 1.06 10.36 4.83
C GLU A 57 -0.35 10.00 5.28
N ALA A 58 -1.19 10.99 5.60
CA ALA A 58 -2.58 10.78 5.99
C ALA A 58 -3.40 10.12 4.86
N ALA A 59 -3.25 10.60 3.63
CA ALA A 59 -3.87 10.01 2.45
C ALA A 59 -3.40 8.56 2.22
N THR A 60 -2.11 8.28 2.44
CA THR A 60 -1.58 6.92 2.35
C THR A 60 -2.16 6.00 3.43
N LEU A 61 -2.25 6.46 4.68
CA LEU A 61 -2.88 5.69 5.77
C LEU A 61 -4.37 5.43 5.48
N ALA A 62 -5.08 6.41 4.91
CA ALA A 62 -6.47 6.24 4.48
C ALA A 62 -6.60 5.23 3.34
N TYR A 63 -5.68 5.24 2.37
CA TYR A 63 -5.66 4.25 1.30
C TYR A 63 -5.35 2.84 1.83
N MET A 64 -4.31 2.69 2.66
CA MET A 64 -3.96 1.42 3.29
C MET A 64 -5.09 0.86 4.17
N ALA A 65 -5.99 1.71 4.71
CA ALA A 65 -7.23 1.26 5.37
C ALA A 65 -8.09 0.32 4.54
N THR A 66 -8.09 0.52 3.23
CA THR A 66 -8.94 -0.23 2.29
C THR A 66 -8.28 -1.54 1.84
N MET A 67 -7.00 -1.73 2.17
CA MET A 67 -6.20 -2.87 1.76
C MET A 67 -6.30 -4.00 2.80
N PRO A 68 -6.66 -5.23 2.41
CA PRO A 68 -6.77 -6.37 3.32
C PRO A 68 -5.51 -6.62 4.15
N ALA A 69 -4.32 -6.38 3.59
CA ALA A 69 -3.06 -6.60 4.29
C ALA A 69 -2.83 -5.61 5.45
N TRP A 70 -3.45 -4.44 5.42
CA TRP A 70 -3.06 -3.31 6.27
C TRP A 70 -4.17 -2.75 7.15
N ARG A 71 -5.44 -3.01 6.83
CA ARG A 71 -6.61 -2.43 7.51
C ARG A 71 -6.63 -2.63 9.03
N ASP A 72 -5.98 -3.69 9.52
CA ASP A 72 -5.90 -4.07 10.93
C ASP A 72 -4.56 -3.66 11.59
N HIS A 73 -3.68 -2.94 10.88
CA HIS A 73 -2.37 -2.52 11.41
C HIS A 73 -2.51 -1.39 12.45
N PRO A 74 -1.74 -1.37 13.55
CA PRO A 74 -1.88 -0.37 14.62
C PRO A 74 -1.80 1.09 14.15
N ARG A 75 -0.87 1.41 13.24
CA ARG A 75 -0.76 2.79 12.68
C ARG A 75 -1.96 3.18 11.82
N VAL A 76 -2.56 2.22 11.14
CA VAL A 76 -3.76 2.40 10.32
C VAL A 76 -4.96 2.63 11.22
N LEU A 77 -5.08 1.89 12.32
CA LEU A 77 -6.15 2.07 13.29
C LEU A 77 -6.02 3.39 14.08
N ALA A 78 -4.79 3.83 14.37
CA ALA A 78 -4.52 5.07 15.12
C ALA A 78 -4.77 6.38 14.34
N ARG A 79 -5.19 6.32 13.07
CA ARG A 79 -5.48 7.52 12.26
C ARG A 79 -6.83 8.19 12.59
N GLY A 80 -7.70 7.48 13.34
CA GLY A 80 -9.10 7.84 13.57
C GLY A 80 -9.38 8.28 15.01
#